data_AF-A0A8J3NR89-F1
#
_entry.id   AF-A0A8J3NR89-F1
#
_cell.length_a   1.000
_cell.length_b   1.000
_cell.length_c   1.000
_cell.angle_alpha   90.00
_cell.angle_beta   90.00
_cell.angle_gamma   90.00
#
_symmetry.space_group_name_H-M   'P 1'
#
loop_
_entity.id
_entity.type
_entity.pdbx_description
1 polymer ?
#
loop_
_entity_poly.entity_id
_entity_poly.type
_entity_poly.pdbx_seq_one_letter_code
_entity_poly.pdbx_strand_id
1 'polypeptide(L)'
;MISCVISHFRDLFGHVRLRPGMYGVQTYAETASFVTGCDAATGWLLLEGFHEWLMVQLDAESSLTWSALILELTLGTERPSARQLSAEAEAAAHDRLFDLLDQFLAVKEQRDGLRQVFAAYSARRAEWDALLAEELDDEDASP
;
A
#
# COMPACT_ATOMS: atom_id res chain seq x y z
N MET A 1 -17.44 -17.13 1.36
CA MET A 1 -17.81 -15.97 0.54
C MET A 1 -16.66 -14.98 0.36
N ILE A 2 -15.93 -14.58 1.41
CA ILE A 2 -14.83 -13.60 1.33
C ILE A 2 -13.72 -14.01 0.34
N SER A 3 -13.25 -15.27 0.35
CA SER A 3 -12.21 -15.73 -0.59
C SER A 3 -12.64 -15.57 -2.07
N CYS A 4 -13.90 -15.85 -2.42
CA CYS A 4 -14.40 -15.66 -3.80
C CYS A 4 -14.36 -14.17 -4.23
N VAL A 5 -14.63 -13.25 -3.31
CA VAL A 5 -14.55 -11.80 -3.56
C VAL A 5 -13.10 -11.36 -3.80
N ILE A 6 -12.16 -11.86 -2.97
CA ILE A 6 -10.74 -11.54 -3.12
C ILE A 6 -10.20 -12.05 -4.46
N SER A 7 -10.48 -13.32 -4.82
CA SER A 7 -10.02 -13.87 -6.10
C SER A 7 -10.60 -13.07 -7.29
N HIS A 8 -11.87 -12.65 -7.22
CA HIS A 8 -12.48 -11.79 -8.24
C HIS A 8 -11.74 -10.46 -8.44
N PHE A 9 -11.37 -9.78 -7.35
CA PHE A 9 -10.64 -8.51 -7.46
C PHE A 9 -9.20 -8.69 -7.93
N ARG A 10 -8.53 -9.80 -7.58
CA ARG A 10 -7.21 -10.15 -8.14
C ARG A 10 -7.28 -10.30 -9.66
N ASP A 11 -8.28 -11.01 -10.17
CA ASP A 11 -8.50 -11.16 -11.61
C ASP A 11 -8.82 -9.81 -12.29
N LEU A 12 -9.70 -9.00 -11.67
CA LEU A 12 -10.03 -7.67 -12.18
C LEU A 12 -8.78 -6.79 -12.29
N PHE A 13 -7.98 -6.72 -11.23
CA PHE A 13 -6.76 -5.93 -11.21
C PHE A 13 -5.72 -6.43 -12.21
N GLY A 14 -5.62 -7.75 -12.41
CA GLY A 14 -4.83 -8.33 -13.50
C GLY A 14 -5.27 -7.83 -14.89
N HIS A 15 -6.58 -7.78 -15.15
CA HIS A 15 -7.09 -7.26 -16.42
C HIS A 15 -6.86 -5.75 -16.58
N VAL A 16 -7.03 -4.96 -15.52
CA VAL A 16 -6.78 -3.52 -15.54
C VAL A 16 -5.30 -3.25 -15.83
N ARG A 17 -4.39 -4.00 -15.18
CA ARG A 17 -2.95 -3.89 -15.43
C ARG A 17 -2.60 -4.09 -16.90
N LEU A 18 -3.20 -5.11 -17.53
CA LEU A 18 -2.93 -5.45 -18.93
C LEU A 18 -3.56 -4.49 -19.94
N ARG A 19 -4.70 -3.87 -19.60
CA ARG A 19 -5.49 -3.04 -20.52
C ARG A 19 -6.08 -1.82 -19.83
N PRO A 20 -5.25 -0.92 -19.28
CA PRO A 20 -5.72 0.19 -18.43
C PRO A 20 -6.73 1.10 -19.16
N GLY A 21 -6.51 1.38 -20.44
CA GLY A 21 -7.42 2.18 -21.26
C GLY A 21 -8.84 1.61 -21.42
N MET A 22 -9.03 0.28 -21.35
CA MET A 22 -10.38 -0.32 -21.41
C MET A 22 -11.21 -0.04 -20.14
N TYR A 23 -10.54 0.30 -19.05
CA TYR A 23 -11.15 0.62 -17.75
C TYR A 23 -11.15 2.13 -17.47
N GLY A 24 -10.74 2.95 -18.45
CA GLY A 24 -10.71 4.39 -18.32
C GLY A 24 -9.62 4.91 -17.38
N VAL A 25 -8.54 4.14 -17.18
CA VAL A 25 -7.38 4.57 -16.38
C VAL A 25 -6.18 4.75 -17.30
N GLN A 26 -5.46 5.87 -17.18
CA GLN A 26 -4.25 6.18 -17.96
C GLN A 26 -3.11 6.70 -17.09
N THR A 27 -3.42 7.29 -15.94
CA THR A 27 -2.46 7.79 -14.97
C THR A 27 -2.49 6.97 -13.69
N TYR A 28 -1.42 7.06 -12.90
CA TYR A 28 -1.34 6.48 -11.57
C TYR A 28 -2.46 7.01 -10.66
N ALA A 29 -2.75 8.31 -10.72
CA ALA A 29 -3.83 8.91 -9.94
C ALA A 29 -5.21 8.34 -10.28
N GLU A 30 -5.50 8.13 -11.57
CA GLU A 30 -6.72 7.47 -12.02
C GLU A 30 -6.76 6.00 -11.58
N THR A 31 -5.63 5.30 -11.66
CA THR A 31 -5.53 3.90 -11.24
C THR A 31 -5.76 3.76 -9.73
N ALA A 32 -5.15 4.64 -8.93
CA ALA A 32 -5.37 4.68 -7.48
C ALA A 32 -6.84 5.01 -7.13
N SER A 33 -7.46 5.91 -7.90
CA SER A 33 -8.88 6.26 -7.74
C SER A 33 -9.79 5.08 -8.10
N PHE A 34 -9.47 4.35 -9.17
CA PHE A 34 -10.19 3.13 -9.57
C PHE A 34 -10.16 2.08 -8.45
N VAL A 35 -8.97 1.79 -7.91
CA VAL A 35 -8.78 0.84 -6.80
C VAL A 35 -9.54 1.29 -5.55
N THR A 36 -9.51 2.60 -5.23
CA THR A 36 -10.30 3.18 -4.13
C THR A 36 -11.80 2.98 -4.36
N GLY A 37 -12.28 3.14 -5.59
CA GLY A 37 -13.68 2.90 -5.96
C GLY A 37 -14.08 1.43 -5.77
N CYS A 38 -13.19 0.50 -6.13
CA CYS A 38 -13.41 -0.93 -5.87
C CYS A 38 -13.51 -1.22 -4.36
N ASP A 39 -12.63 -0.64 -3.55
CA ASP A 39 -12.67 -0.80 -2.09
C ASP A 39 -13.97 -0.23 -1.50
N ALA A 40 -14.36 0.98 -1.92
CA ALA A 40 -15.61 1.60 -1.53
C ALA A 40 -16.83 0.73 -1.87
N ALA A 41 -16.84 0.09 -3.04
CA ALA A 41 -17.90 -0.82 -3.46
C ALA A 41 -18.02 -2.08 -2.59
N THR A 42 -16.95 -2.43 -1.86
CA THR A 42 -16.94 -3.53 -0.87
C THR A 42 -17.22 -3.06 0.56
N GLY A 43 -17.53 -1.79 0.77
CA GLY A 43 -17.67 -1.22 2.11
C GLY A 43 -16.33 -1.03 2.83
N TRP A 44 -15.26 -0.76 2.07
CA TRP A 44 -13.89 -0.53 2.58
C TRP A 44 -13.21 -1.77 3.17
N LEU A 45 -13.69 -2.96 2.80
CA LEU A 45 -13.17 -4.24 3.31
C LEU A 45 -12.10 -4.85 2.42
N LEU A 46 -11.98 -4.44 1.15
CA LEU A 46 -11.01 -4.98 0.21
C LEU A 46 -9.59 -4.60 0.62
N LEU A 47 -9.38 -3.33 0.97
CA LEU A 47 -8.08 -2.77 1.36
C LEU A 47 -7.91 -2.63 2.88
N GLU A 48 -8.84 -3.15 3.69
CA GLU A 48 -8.68 -3.22 5.15
C GLU A 48 -7.38 -3.94 5.50
N GLY A 49 -6.46 -3.25 6.18
CA GLY A 49 -5.12 -3.70 6.55
C GLY A 49 -4.02 -3.43 5.51
N PHE A 50 -4.34 -2.84 4.35
CA PHE A 50 -3.36 -2.64 3.28
C PHE A 50 -2.31 -1.59 3.64
N HIS A 51 -2.71 -0.51 4.30
CA HIS A 51 -1.80 0.56 4.71
C HIS A 51 -0.79 0.05 5.75
N GLU A 52 -1.27 -0.64 6.77
CA GLU A 52 -0.46 -1.27 7.81
C GLU A 52 0.49 -2.31 7.20
N TRP A 53 0.01 -3.10 6.25
CA TRP A 53 0.85 -4.05 5.52
C TRP A 53 1.97 -3.33 4.74
N LEU A 54 1.67 -2.22 4.05
CA LEU A 54 2.68 -1.44 3.34
C LEU A 54 3.74 -0.85 4.29
N MET A 55 3.32 -0.32 5.44
CA MET A 55 4.24 0.25 6.44
C MET A 55 5.23 -0.79 6.98
N VAL A 56 4.77 -2.02 7.23
CA VAL A 56 5.65 -3.12 7.64
C VAL A 56 6.66 -3.45 6.54
N GLN A 57 6.26 -3.44 5.26
CA GLN A 57 7.20 -3.69 4.16
C GLN A 57 8.20 -2.55 3.95
N LEU A 58 7.79 -1.32 4.24
CA LEU A 58 8.62 -0.11 4.13
C LEU A 58 9.63 0.02 5.26
N ASP A 59 9.41 -0.71 6.35
CA ASP A 59 10.18 -0.58 7.58
C ASP A 59 10.22 0.86 8.12
N ALA A 60 9.20 1.65 7.82
CA ALA A 60 9.14 3.07 8.15
C ALA A 60 7.76 3.51 8.67
N GLU A 61 7.79 4.37 9.68
CA GLU A 61 6.61 5.16 10.06
C GLU A 61 6.30 6.21 9.02
N SER A 62 5.02 6.31 8.63
CA SER A 62 4.59 7.26 7.64
C SER A 62 3.11 7.59 7.80
N SER A 63 2.79 8.88 7.76
CA SER A 63 1.43 9.40 7.76
C SER A 63 0.83 9.50 6.35
N LEU A 64 1.58 9.08 5.33
CA LEU A 64 1.14 9.13 3.94
C LEU A 64 0.00 8.15 3.69
N THR A 65 -0.89 8.51 2.77
CA THR A 65 -1.89 7.57 2.24
C THR A 65 -1.21 6.40 1.54
N TRP A 66 -1.87 5.24 1.46
CA TRP A 66 -1.31 4.06 0.78
C TRP A 66 -0.82 4.35 -0.65
N SER A 67 -1.53 5.21 -1.39
CA SER A 67 -1.15 5.58 -2.75
C SER A 67 0.11 6.44 -2.81
N ALA A 68 0.38 7.25 -1.78
CA ALA A 68 1.62 7.99 -1.65
C ALA A 68 2.77 7.08 -1.18
N LEU A 69 2.52 6.10 -0.31
CA LEU A 69 3.51 5.09 0.09
C LEU A 69 4.03 4.29 -1.10
N ILE A 70 3.15 3.90 -2.01
CA ILE A 70 3.55 3.15 -3.21
C ILE A 70 4.45 3.99 -4.12
N LEU A 71 4.19 5.29 -4.27
CA LEU A 71 5.09 6.17 -5.01
C LEU A 71 6.46 6.28 -4.35
N GLU A 72 6.51 6.37 -3.01
CA GLU A 72 7.78 6.36 -2.28
C GLU A 72 8.53 5.03 -2.44
N LEU A 73 7.83 3.90 -2.36
CA LEU A 73 8.37 2.56 -2.61
C LEU A 73 8.93 2.39 -4.03
N THR A 74 8.40 3.14 -5.00
CA THR A 74 8.75 2.99 -6.42
C THR A 74 9.85 3.96 -6.83
N LEU A 75 9.73 5.22 -6.40
CA LEU A 75 10.52 6.35 -6.90
C LEU A 75 11.52 6.88 -5.86
N GLY A 76 11.45 6.41 -4.62
CA GLY A 76 12.22 6.94 -3.50
C GLY A 76 11.63 8.21 -2.88
N THR A 77 12.40 8.81 -1.98
CA THR A 77 11.98 9.97 -1.17
C THR A 77 12.00 11.30 -1.95
N GLU A 78 12.79 11.40 -3.03
CA GLU A 78 12.79 12.56 -3.93
C GLU A 78 11.61 12.50 -4.90
N ARG A 79 10.42 12.88 -4.41
CA ARG A 79 9.18 12.78 -5.19
C ARG A 79 9.00 14.00 -6.12
N PRO A 80 8.86 13.81 -7.44
CA PRO A 80 8.13 14.76 -8.26
C PRO A 80 6.71 14.89 -7.71
N SER A 81 6.07 16.05 -7.84
CA SER A 81 4.66 16.16 -7.48
C SER A 81 3.86 15.07 -8.21
N ALA A 82 2.94 14.39 -7.53
CA ALA A 82 2.13 13.31 -8.13
C ALA A 82 1.33 13.74 -9.39
N ARG A 83 1.28 15.05 -9.68
CA ARG A 83 0.68 15.64 -10.87
C ARG A 83 1.62 15.71 -12.08
N GLN A 84 2.89 15.36 -11.92
CA GLN A 84 3.94 15.53 -12.93
C GLN A 84 4.93 14.36 -12.93
N LEU A 85 4.40 13.13 -12.90
CA LEU A 85 5.22 11.95 -13.12
C LEU A 85 5.62 11.88 -14.61
N SER A 86 6.85 11.44 -14.88
CA SER A 86 7.23 11.07 -16.24
C SER A 86 6.45 9.82 -16.67
N ALA A 87 6.31 9.59 -17.97
CA ALA A 87 5.63 8.39 -18.47
C ALA A 87 6.29 7.07 -17.95
N GLU A 88 7.60 7.09 -17.75
CA GLU A 88 8.34 5.97 -17.16
C GLU A 88 7.99 5.78 -15.67
N ALA A 89 7.95 6.87 -14.90
CA ALA A 89 7.58 6.82 -13.48
C ALA A 89 6.11 6.42 -13.29
N GLU A 90 5.21 6.88 -14.16
CA GLU A 90 3.81 6.46 -14.21
C GLU A 90 3.70 4.95 -14.43
N ALA A 91 4.39 4.42 -15.44
CA ALA A 91 4.37 2.99 -15.75
C ALA A 91 4.95 2.15 -14.60
N ALA A 92 6.08 2.56 -14.03
CA ALA A 92 6.70 1.88 -12.89
C ALA A 92 5.79 1.88 -11.65
N ALA A 93 5.15 3.01 -11.34
CA ALA A 93 4.23 3.12 -10.21
C ALA A 93 2.96 2.28 -10.41
N HIS A 94 2.44 2.24 -11.64
CA HIS A 94 1.30 1.41 -12.02
C HIS A 94 1.62 -0.09 -11.85
N ASP A 95 2.77 -0.55 -12.37
CA ASP A 95 3.19 -1.94 -12.19
C ASP A 95 3.41 -2.28 -10.71
N ARG A 96 4.09 -1.39 -9.97
CA ARG A 96 4.36 -1.60 -8.55
C ARG A 96 3.08 -1.64 -7.72
N LEU A 97 2.09 -0.81 -8.02
CA LEU A 97 0.77 -0.83 -7.40
C LEU A 97 0.12 -2.21 -7.54
N PHE A 98 0.05 -2.74 -8.76
CA PHE A 98 -0.60 -4.02 -9.00
C PHE A 98 0.16 -5.20 -8.40
N ASP A 99 1.50 -5.16 -8.41
CA ASP A 99 2.30 -6.17 -7.72
C ASP A 99 2.04 -6.19 -6.21
N LEU A 100 1.94 -5.02 -5.57
CA LEU A 100 1.68 -4.90 -4.14
C LEU A 100 0.25 -5.32 -3.78
N LEU A 101 -0.74 -4.94 -4.61
CA LEU A 101 -2.12 -5.37 -4.44
C LEU A 101 -2.26 -6.89 -4.55
N ASP A 102 -1.62 -7.52 -5.55
CA ASP A 102 -1.69 -8.98 -5.69
C ASP A 102 -1.07 -9.70 -4.48
N GLN A 103 0.11 -9.26 -4.04
CA GLN A 103 0.76 -9.79 -2.84
C GLN A 103 -0.09 -9.63 -1.58
N PHE A 104 -0.63 -8.44 -1.34
CA PHE A 104 -1.48 -8.17 -0.19
C PHE A 104 -2.77 -9.01 -0.23
N LEU A 105 -3.45 -9.07 -1.38
CA LEU A 105 -4.67 -9.84 -1.53
C LEU A 105 -4.40 -11.34 -1.37
N ALA A 106 -3.23 -11.84 -1.79
CA ALA A 106 -2.80 -13.21 -1.53
C ALA A 106 -2.62 -13.49 -0.02
N VAL A 107 -2.10 -12.53 0.74
CA VAL A 107 -2.04 -12.62 2.21
C VAL A 107 -3.45 -12.62 2.79
N LYS A 108 -4.30 -11.67 2.40
CA LYS A 108 -5.66 -11.50 2.92
C LYS A 108 -6.58 -12.70 2.63
N GLU A 109 -6.32 -13.43 1.54
CA GLU A 109 -7.04 -14.67 1.19
C GLU A 109 -6.76 -15.83 2.15
N GLN A 110 -5.62 -15.79 2.87
CA GLN A 110 -5.28 -16.78 3.87
C GLN A 110 -6.21 -16.67 5.08
N ARG A 111 -6.52 -17.80 5.72
CA ARG A 111 -7.47 -17.90 6.85
C ARG A 111 -7.23 -16.88 7.96
N ASP A 112 -5.97 -16.63 8.30
CA ASP A 112 -5.55 -15.72 9.37
C ASP A 112 -4.72 -14.53 8.86
N GLY A 113 -4.70 -14.30 7.54
CA GLY A 113 -3.79 -13.35 6.91
C GLY A 113 -3.93 -11.92 7.45
N LEU A 114 -5.17 -11.41 7.52
CA LEU A 114 -5.42 -10.07 8.05
C LEU A 114 -5.01 -9.93 9.53
N ARG A 115 -5.21 -10.99 10.32
CA ARG A 115 -4.76 -11.00 11.72
C ARG A 115 -3.23 -10.92 11.80
N GLN A 116 -2.53 -11.63 10.92
CA GLN A 116 -1.07 -11.59 10.87
C GLN A 116 -0.55 -10.21 10.46
N VAL A 117 -1.21 -9.55 9.51
CA VAL A 117 -0.89 -8.16 9.12
C VAL A 117 -0.95 -7.23 10.32
N PHE A 118 -2.07 -7.20 11.04
CA PHE A 118 -2.21 -6.33 12.21
C PHE A 118 -1.26 -6.72 13.35
N ALA A 119 -0.99 -8.01 13.55
CA ALA A 119 -0.02 -8.46 14.55
C ALA A 119 1.40 -7.96 14.21
N ALA A 120 1.84 -8.13 12.95
CA ALA A 120 3.15 -7.67 12.49
C ALA A 120 3.27 -6.14 12.61
N TYR A 121 2.24 -5.40 12.21
CA TYR A 121 2.19 -3.95 12.37
C TYR A 121 2.27 -3.54 13.84
N SER A 122 1.50 -4.18 14.72
CA SER A 122 1.53 -3.86 16.16
C SER A 122 2.89 -4.12 16.81
N ALA A 123 3.57 -5.19 16.41
CA ALA A 123 4.92 -5.50 16.88
C ALA A 123 5.91 -4.44 16.39
N ARG A 124 5.86 -4.09 15.10
CA ARG A 124 6.77 -3.09 14.53
C ARG A 124 6.55 -1.70 15.14
N ARG A 125 5.29 -1.34 15.40
CA ARG A 125 4.94 -0.10 16.09
C ARG A 125 5.55 -0.02 17.49
N ALA A 126 5.49 -1.11 18.26
CA ALA A 126 6.11 -1.16 19.58
C ALA A 126 7.64 -1.00 19.52
N GLU A 127 8.29 -1.55 18.48
CA GLU A 127 9.73 -1.37 18.26
C GLU A 127 10.08 0.08 17.92
N TRP A 128 9.33 0.73 17.05
CA TRP A 128 9.54 2.15 16.73
C TRP A 128 9.31 3.06 17.94
N ASP A 129 8.26 2.80 18.72
CA ASP A 129 7.97 3.56 19.95
C ASP A 129 9.11 3.36 20.99
N ALA A 130 9.73 2.17 21.05
CA ALA A 130 10.87 1.91 21.93
C ALA A 130 12.15 2.62 21.47
N LEU A 131 12.45 2.61 20.17
CA LEU A 131 13.60 3.33 19.60
C LEU A 131 13.49 4.84 19.84
N LEU A 132 12.30 5.40 19.67
CA LEU A 132 12.04 6.81 19.95
C LEU A 132 12.26 7.15 21.43
N ALA A 133 11.89 6.25 22.35
CA ALA A 133 12.12 6.45 23.77
C ALA A 133 13.61 6.43 24.13
N GLU A 134 14.39 5.53 23.52
CA GLU A 134 15.85 5.48 23.70
C GLU A 134 16.53 6.75 23.17
N GLU A 135 16.14 7.25 21.99
CA GLU A 135 16.68 8.50 21.42
C GLU A 135 16.42 9.71 22.32
N LEU A 136 15.22 9.80 22.93
CA LEU A 136 14.87 10.89 23.83
C LEU A 136 15.63 10.83 25.17
N ASP A 137 15.84 9.63 25.71
CA ASP A 137 16.63 9.44 26.94
C ASP A 137 18.11 9.80 26.74
N ASP A 138 18.66 9.57 25.54
CA ASP A 138 20.04 9.93 25.17
C ASP A 138 20.23 11.43 24.90
N GLU A 139 19.23 12.14 24.35
CA GLU A 139 19.28 13.61 24.17
C GLU A 139 19.26 14.35 25.51
N ASP A 140 18.50 13.87 26.50
CA ASP A 140 18.48 14.44 27.86
C ASP A 140 19.74 14.11 28.68
N ALA A 141 20.57 13.15 28.23
CA ALA A 141 21.84 12.78 28.86
C ALA A 141 23.06 13.56 28.35
N SER A 142 22.88 14.44 27.35
CA SER A 142 23.95 15.27 26.78
C SER A 142 24.00 16.66 27.46
N PRO A 143 25.14 17.06 28.09
CA PRO A 143 25.25 18.27 28.91
C PRO A 143 25.38 19.59 28.13
#